data_AF-A0A1V6KHD8-F1
#
_entry.id   AF-A0A1V6KHD8-F1
#
_cell.length_a   1.000
_cell.length_b   1.000
_cell.length_c   1.000
_cell.angle_alpha   90.00
_cell.angle_beta   90.00
_cell.angle_gamma   90.00
#
_symmetry.space_group_name_H-M   'P 1'
#
loop_
_entity.id
_entity.type
_entity.pdbx_description
1 polymer ?
#
loop_
_entity_poly.entity_id
_entity_poly.type
_entity_poly.pdbx_seq_one_letter_code
_entity_poly.pdbx_strand_id
1 'polypeptide(L)'
;MSSISSSHPMHIEILGQSFTIKTDDSPEYIESLVEDLKRRYARISARMSVADPLRVAILAGLFLLDDLRKAESPTISLKSKAAKDKASQSEGRLLNEDFDEDQILAQLDKKLGELGL
;
A
#
# COMPACT_ATOMS: atom_id res chain seq x y z
N MET A 1 -6.61 19.14 -40.68
CA MET A 1 -6.28 20.04 -39.56
C MET A 1 -5.25 19.29 -38.73
N SER A 2 -3.99 19.71 -38.81
CA SER A 2 -2.89 19.02 -38.12
C SER A 2 -2.84 19.54 -36.69
N SER A 3 -3.12 18.68 -35.71
CA SER A 3 -2.91 19.01 -34.31
C SER A 3 -1.42 19.28 -34.09
N ILE A 4 -1.08 20.52 -33.80
CA ILE A 4 0.27 20.90 -33.39
C ILE A 4 0.43 20.36 -31.96
N SER A 5 1.09 19.21 -31.79
CA SER A 5 1.64 18.83 -30.48
C SER A 5 2.72 19.85 -30.14
N SER A 6 2.38 20.81 -29.29
CA SER A 6 3.35 21.74 -28.73
C SER A 6 4.09 21.03 -27.60
N SER A 7 5.12 20.27 -27.97
CA SER A 7 6.03 19.66 -27.00
C SER A 7 6.93 20.75 -26.42
N HIS A 8 6.87 20.98 -25.11
CA HIS A 8 7.64 22.02 -24.45
C HIS A 8 8.79 21.41 -23.64
N PRO A 9 10.02 21.94 -23.75
CA PRO A 9 11.12 21.52 -22.89
C PRO A 9 10.92 22.05 -21.47
N MET A 10 11.01 21.17 -20.49
CA MET A 10 10.91 21.49 -19.07
C MET A 10 12.14 20.99 -18.32
N HIS A 11 12.70 21.85 -17.47
CA HIS A 11 13.77 21.49 -16.55
C HIS A 11 13.21 20.90 -15.26
N ILE A 12 13.71 19.74 -14.85
CA ILE A 12 13.33 19.10 -13.58
C ILE A 12 14.55 18.72 -12.76
N GLU A 13 14.43 18.86 -11.44
CA GLU A 13 15.47 18.51 -10.47
C GLU A 13 14.90 17.53 -9.44
N ILE A 14 15.48 16.33 -9.37
CA ILE A 14 15.01 15.24 -8.52
C ILE A 14 16.22 14.46 -8.00
N LEU A 15 16.29 14.20 -6.69
CA LEU A 15 17.36 13.39 -6.08
C LEU A 15 18.78 13.90 -6.42
N GLY A 16 18.96 15.22 -6.55
CA GLY A 16 20.23 15.85 -6.92
C GLY A 16 20.62 15.67 -8.39
N GLN A 17 19.71 15.19 -9.23
CA GLN A 17 19.89 15.10 -10.68
C GLN A 17 19.01 16.15 -11.37
N SER A 18 19.59 16.86 -12.33
CA SER A 18 18.89 17.86 -13.15
C SER A 18 18.87 17.42 -14.60
N PHE A 19 17.69 17.39 -15.21
CA PHE A 19 17.54 17.03 -16.62
C PHE A 19 16.35 17.74 -17.24
N THR A 20 16.36 17.82 -18.59
CA THR A 20 15.27 18.42 -19.36
C THR A 20 14.42 17.32 -19.98
N ILE A 21 13.12 17.38 -19.77
CA ILE A 21 12.14 16.51 -20.42
C ILE A 21 11.36 17.31 -21.48
N LYS A 22 10.93 16.65 -22.55
CA LYS A 22 10.01 17.23 -23.54
C LYS A 22 8.68 16.49 -23.42
N THR A 23 7.61 17.22 -23.17
CA THR A 23 6.27 16.66 -23.01
C THR A 23 5.22 17.58 -23.63
N ASP A 24 4.12 16.98 -24.05
CA ASP A 24 2.93 17.66 -24.56
C ASP A 24 1.94 18.02 -23.43
N ASP A 25 2.21 17.54 -22.20
CA ASP A 25 1.43 17.87 -21.01
C ASP A 25 1.63 19.33 -20.57
N SER A 26 0.68 19.84 -19.77
CA SER A 26 0.80 21.20 -19.24
C SER A 26 1.96 21.31 -18.25
N PRO A 27 2.70 22.43 -18.25
CA PRO A 27 3.80 22.63 -17.32
C PRO A 27 3.39 22.46 -15.85
N GLU A 28 2.21 22.96 -15.49
CA GLU A 28 1.68 22.92 -14.12
C GLU A 28 1.45 21.48 -13.65
N TYR A 29 0.99 20.61 -14.55
CA TYR A 29 0.77 19.20 -14.24
C TYR A 29 2.08 18.48 -13.96
N ILE A 30 3.08 18.65 -14.82
CA ILE A 30 4.38 18.01 -14.63
C ILE A 30 5.07 18.53 -13.37
N GLU A 31 5.00 19.84 -13.09
CA GLU A 31 5.54 20.41 -11.86
C GLU A 31 4.88 19.79 -10.61
N SER A 32 3.56 19.60 -10.65
CA SER A 32 2.84 18.91 -9.56
C SER A 32 3.32 17.48 -9.35
N LEU A 33 3.56 16.72 -10.43
CA LEU A 33 4.09 15.35 -10.36
C LEU A 33 5.50 15.32 -9.78
N VAL A 34 6.36 16.26 -10.18
CA VAL A 34 7.73 16.38 -9.66
C VAL A 34 7.69 16.62 -8.15
N GLU A 35 6.82 17.53 -7.69
CA GLU A 35 6.67 17.85 -6.28
C GLU A 35 6.11 16.68 -5.46
N ASP A 36 5.13 15.95 -6.00
CA ASP A 36 4.63 14.72 -5.38
C ASP A 36 5.69 13.63 -5.26
N LEU A 37 6.50 13.48 -6.31
CA LEU A 37 7.59 12.51 -6.33
C LEU A 37 8.68 12.86 -5.31
N LYS A 38 9.07 14.14 -5.21
CA LYS A 38 10.00 14.64 -4.18
C LYS A 38 9.49 14.36 -2.77
N ARG A 39 8.21 14.65 -2.49
CA ARG A 39 7.58 14.35 -1.20
C ARG A 39 7.61 12.85 -0.88
N ARG A 40 7.34 12.00 -1.88
CA ARG A 40 7.39 10.54 -1.72
C ARG A 40 8.82 10.07 -1.42
N TYR A 41 9.83 10.56 -2.14
CA TYR A 41 11.23 10.25 -1.85
C TYR A 41 11.66 10.67 -0.45
N ALA A 42 11.32 11.88 -0.02
CA ALA A 42 11.62 12.37 1.32
C ALA A 42 10.99 11.50 2.43
N ARG A 43 9.77 10.98 2.19
CA ARG A 43 9.11 10.06 3.11
C ARG A 43 9.83 8.71 3.19
N ILE A 44 10.27 8.18 2.05
CA ILE A 44 10.96 6.89 1.97
C ILE A 44 12.34 6.99 2.63
N SER A 45 13.10 8.04 2.34
CA SER A 45 14.41 8.26 2.95
C SER A 45 14.31 8.37 4.47
N ALA A 46 13.32 9.12 4.98
CA ALA A 46 13.08 9.26 6.41
C ALA A 46 12.65 7.95 7.09
N ARG A 47 11.73 7.19 6.47
CA ARG A 47 11.19 5.93 7.06
C ARG A 47 12.19 4.79 7.06
N MET A 48 13.01 4.68 6.02
CA MET A 48 13.95 3.56 5.83
C MET A 48 15.36 3.92 6.31
N SER A 49 15.58 5.16 6.77
CA SER A 49 16.91 5.69 7.11
C SER A 49 17.94 5.50 5.97
N VAL A 50 17.49 5.65 4.73
CA VAL A 50 18.33 5.50 3.52
C VAL A 50 18.60 6.88 2.94
N ALA A 51 19.87 7.26 2.90
CA ALA A 51 20.31 8.54 2.32
C ALA A 51 20.74 8.43 0.85
N ASP A 52 21.06 7.22 0.37
CA ASP A 52 21.54 7.00 -1.00
C ASP A 52 20.42 7.25 -2.03
N PRO A 53 20.59 8.21 -2.96
CA PRO A 53 19.56 8.60 -3.93
C PRO A 53 19.10 7.44 -4.81
N LEU A 54 20.02 6.58 -5.26
CA LEU A 54 19.70 5.46 -6.13
C LEU A 54 18.84 4.41 -5.41
N ARG A 55 19.20 4.04 -4.17
CA ARG A 55 18.38 3.15 -3.35
C ARG A 55 16.99 3.73 -3.09
N VAL A 56 16.89 5.03 -2.80
CA VAL A 56 15.59 5.70 -2.62
C VAL A 56 14.74 5.64 -3.89
N ALA A 57 15.35 5.84 -5.07
CA ALA A 57 14.66 5.74 -6.35
C ALA A 57 14.11 4.32 -6.61
N ILE A 58 14.93 3.29 -6.37
CA ILE A 58 14.53 1.88 -6.53
C ILE A 58 13.37 1.53 -5.59
N LEU A 59 13.46 1.91 -4.31
CA LEU A 59 12.41 1.64 -3.32
C LEU A 59 11.09 2.36 -3.66
N ALA A 60 11.16 3.59 -4.14
CA ALA A 60 9.96 4.31 -4.55
C ALA A 60 9.31 3.66 -5.76
N GLY A 61 10.09 3.18 -6.73
CA GLY A 61 9.59 2.43 -7.88
C GLY A 61 8.87 1.15 -7.46
N LEU A 62 9.44 0.41 -6.50
CA LEU A 62 8.81 -0.78 -5.92
C LEU A 62 7.48 -0.44 -5.22
N PHE A 63 7.45 0.61 -4.40
CA PHE A 63 6.21 1.02 -3.74
C PHE A 63 5.16 1.55 -4.70
N LEU A 64 5.55 2.25 -5.76
CA LEU A 64 4.62 2.72 -6.77
C LEU A 64 4.00 1.54 -7.54
N LEU A 65 4.79 0.52 -7.86
CA LEU A 65 4.32 -0.70 -8.49
C LEU A 65 3.39 -1.51 -7.58
N ASP A 66 3.70 -1.59 -6.28
CA ASP A 66 2.85 -2.23 -5.27
C ASP A 66 1.51 -1.48 -5.12
N ASP A 67 1.53 -0.14 -5.06
CA ASP A 67 0.33 0.69 -5.04
C ASP A 67 -0.55 0.46 -6.27
N LEU A 68 0.06 0.41 -7.46
CA LEU A 68 -0.62 0.15 -8.73
C LEU A 68 -1.27 -1.24 -8.74
N ARG A 69 -0.54 -2.29 -8.33
CA ARG A 69 -1.07 -3.66 -8.25
C ARG A 69 -2.23 -3.78 -7.25
N LYS A 70 -2.17 -3.07 -6.13
CA LYS A 70 -3.25 -3.01 -5.13
C LYS A 70 -4.48 -2.28 -5.65
N ALA A 71 -4.29 -1.23 -6.46
CA ALA A 71 -5.38 -0.51 -7.11
C ALA A 71 -6.03 -1.33 -8.23
N GLU A 72 -5.23 -2.13 -8.96
CA GLU A 72 -5.69 -3.04 -10.01
C GLU A 72 -6.33 -4.33 -9.49
N SER A 73 -6.11 -4.70 -8.22
CA SER A 73 -6.79 -5.81 -7.56
C SER A 73 -8.05 -5.30 -6.84
N PRO A 74 -9.24 -5.20 -7.49
CA PRO A 74 -10.45 -5.07 -6.72
C PRO A 74 -10.61 -6.38 -5.95
N THR A 75 -10.69 -6.28 -4.63
CA THR A 75 -10.94 -7.37 -3.66
C THR A 75 -9.71 -8.09 -3.10
N ILE A 76 -9.76 -8.32 -1.78
CA ILE A 76 -8.82 -9.10 -0.95
C ILE A 76 -7.55 -8.35 -0.52
N SER A 77 -7.66 -7.29 0.29
CA SER A 77 -6.75 -7.04 1.45
C SER A 77 -7.04 -5.71 2.16
N LEU A 78 -8.26 -5.54 2.69
CA LEU A 78 -8.55 -4.44 3.63
C LEU A 78 -9.34 -4.88 4.88
N LYS A 79 -9.43 -6.19 5.19
CA LYS A 79 -10.00 -6.66 6.48
C LYS A 79 -8.98 -7.01 7.56
N SER A 80 -7.67 -7.07 7.28
CA SER A 80 -6.67 -7.56 8.25
C SER A 80 -5.92 -6.48 9.04
N LYS A 81 -6.30 -5.20 8.96
CA LYS A 81 -5.69 -4.13 9.79
C LYS A 81 -6.66 -3.22 10.57
N ALA A 82 -7.95 -3.57 10.63
CA ALA A 82 -8.96 -2.82 11.39
C ALA A 82 -9.45 -3.54 12.67
N ALA A 83 -8.72 -4.55 13.17
CA ALA A 83 -9.09 -5.31 14.37
C ALA A 83 -8.07 -5.17 15.51
N LYS A 84 -7.55 -3.96 15.77
CA LYS A 84 -6.74 -3.74 16.99
C LYS A 84 -7.03 -2.52 17.83
N ASP A 85 -7.79 -1.54 17.37
CA ASP A 85 -8.17 -0.41 18.22
C ASP A 85 -9.65 -0.12 18.03
N LYS A 86 -10.48 -0.56 18.98
CA LYS A 86 -11.68 0.10 19.53
C LYS A 86 -12.32 -0.80 20.58
N ALA A 87 -11.59 -1.01 21.68
CA ALA A 87 -12.18 -1.36 22.96
C ALA A 87 -12.67 -0.06 23.60
N SER A 88 -13.97 0.23 23.53
CA SER A 88 -14.71 1.01 24.53
C SER A 88 -16.17 1.23 24.12
N GLN A 89 -17.07 0.66 24.92
CA GLN A 89 -18.50 1.00 25.11
C GLN A 89 -19.46 0.77 23.94
N SER A 90 -20.67 0.22 24.11
CA SER A 90 -21.35 -0.53 25.16
C SER A 90 -22.76 -0.80 24.61
N GLU A 91 -23.35 -1.92 25.05
CA GLU A 91 -24.78 -2.28 25.03
C GLU A 91 -25.36 -2.91 23.76
N GLY A 92 -25.90 -4.14 23.92
CA GLY A 92 -27.08 -4.55 23.17
C GLY A 92 -27.16 -5.96 22.56
N ARG A 93 -26.88 -7.02 23.33
CA ARG A 93 -27.67 -8.28 23.34
C ARG A 93 -27.79 -9.07 22.01
N LEU A 94 -27.01 -10.16 21.86
CA LEU A 94 -27.48 -11.53 21.61
C LEU A 94 -26.33 -12.52 21.28
N LEU A 95 -26.31 -13.62 22.04
CA LEU A 95 -25.60 -14.90 21.85
C LEU A 95 -24.11 -14.93 22.23
N ASN A 96 -23.89 -15.10 23.54
CA ASN A 96 -22.81 -15.96 24.03
C ASN A 96 -23.16 -17.40 23.60
N GLU A 97 -22.39 -17.97 22.71
CA GLU A 97 -22.14 -19.41 22.72
C GLU A 97 -20.69 -19.52 23.15
N ASP A 98 -20.46 -19.68 24.45
CA ASP A 98 -19.19 -20.17 24.97
C ASP A 98 -18.92 -21.48 24.23
N PHE A 99 -17.99 -21.43 23.27
CA PHE A 99 -17.46 -22.63 22.65
C PHE A 99 -16.66 -23.34 23.74
N ASP A 100 -17.34 -24.16 24.55
CA ASP A 100 -16.73 -24.98 25.59
C ASP A 100 -15.59 -25.79 24.96
N GLU A 101 -14.35 -25.37 25.20
CA GLU A 101 -13.15 -26.01 24.66
C GLU A 101 -13.11 -27.50 25.02
N ASP A 102 -13.68 -27.85 26.17
CA ASP A 102 -13.86 -29.23 26.63
C ASP A 102 -14.74 -30.05 25.68
N GLN A 103 -15.76 -29.46 25.07
CA GLN A 103 -16.63 -30.13 24.10
C GLN A 103 -15.89 -30.40 22.78
N ILE A 104 -15.02 -29.48 22.37
CA ILE A 104 -14.20 -29.63 21.15
C ILE A 104 -13.16 -30.74 21.35
N LEU A 105 -12.51 -30.78 22.52
CA LEU A 105 -11.55 -31.82 22.86
C LEU A 105 -12.20 -33.21 22.93
N ALA A 106 -13.39 -33.32 23.51
CA ALA A 106 -14.14 -34.57 23.54
C ALA A 106 -14.56 -35.06 22.14
N GLN A 107 -14.92 -34.15 21.23
CA GLN A 107 -15.25 -34.51 19.85
C GLN A 107 -14.03 -34.97 19.05
N LEU A 108 -12.84 -34.42 19.32
CA LEU A 108 -11.59 -34.83 18.69
C LEU A 108 -11.13 -36.20 19.19
N ASP A 109 -11.19 -36.45 20.49
CA ASP A 109 -10.83 -37.74 21.08
C ASP A 109 -11.73 -38.88 20.55
N LYS A 110 -13.04 -38.63 20.49
CA LYS A 110 -14.00 -39.58 19.90
C LYS A 110 -13.69 -39.87 18.43
N LYS A 111 -13.34 -38.84 17.63
CA LYS A 111 -12.99 -39.00 16.22
C LYS A 111 -11.66 -39.74 16.03
N LEU A 112 -10.72 -39.61 16.96
CA LEU A 112 -9.46 -40.35 16.93
C LEU A 112 -9.67 -41.83 17.27
N GLY A 113 -10.51 -42.12 18.28
CA GLY A 113 -10.88 -43.48 18.66
C GLY A 113 -11.63 -44.25 17.56
N GLU A 114 -12.51 -43.58 16.80
CA GLU A 114 -13.20 -44.19 15.65
C GLU A 114 -12.24 -44.49 14.47
N LEU A 115 -11.10 -43.80 14.40
CA LEU A 115 -10.06 -44.02 13.39
C LEU A 115 -9.00 -45.06 13.82
N GLY A 116 -9.09 -45.60 15.04
CA GLY A 116 -8.28 -46.73 15.50
C GLY A 116 -6.77 -46.47 15.55
N LEU A 117 -6.35 -45.24 15.89
CA LEU A 117 -4.95 -44.88 16.18
C LEU A 117 -4.68 -44.88 17.68
#